data_AF-A0AAQ4QKV6-F1
#
_entry.id   AF-A0AAQ4QKV6-F1
#
_cell.length_a   1.000
_cell.length_b   1.000
_cell.length_c   1.000
_cell.angle_alpha   90.00
_cell.angle_beta   90.00
_cell.angle_gamma   90.00
#
_symmetry.space_group_name_H-M   'P 1'
#
loop_
_entity.id
_entity.type
_entity.pdbx_description
1 polymer ?
#
loop_
_entity_poly.entity_id
_entity_poly.type
_entity_poly.pdbx_seq_one_letter_code
_entity_poly.pdbx_strand_id
1 'polypeptide(L)'
;MGTRVAARQVLRWTVMKAAVFSPLRCGTCPLQPLRTGCRSLCSSQNTNRASHQSHGLRLQPGDPELSLLSLLDMGFTDSQAQRIYEDTSKLRGGSAACKHALSTLTALFVLGLNPSSVLKLLEKCPELYTVRESLLQQRIGNLRKLGLVEGSLQRVVSHFPQIITVPVKTVKSMVMFLREKCLFTVQQVTDILRDTPAVVLENTDKLEYKFQYVYFRMGVKQAEMVKSRLFRYTLDEVRSRHSFMERRGLYQTPDKKGQTIIINPKLDSILNVDQDTFLTDVAKASAEEYEVFRRLLAREWQEEERLHGTVEADSDDDDEDAAGGSGQHTLKKNTPHPEHLE
;
A
#
# COMPACT_ATOMS: atom_id res chain seq x y z
N MET A 1 -1.24 -17.47 39.89
CA MET A 1 -1.18 -18.34 38.70
C MET A 1 -2.18 -17.83 37.67
N GLY A 2 -1.75 -17.36 36.50
CA GLY A 2 -2.70 -16.84 35.49
C GLY A 2 -2.12 -16.02 34.33
N THR A 3 -0.85 -15.61 34.37
CA THR A 3 -0.26 -14.77 33.32
C THR A 3 0.45 -15.54 32.20
N ARG A 4 0.62 -16.87 32.33
CA ARG A 4 1.30 -17.71 31.32
C ARG A 4 0.40 -18.19 30.17
N VAL A 5 -0.92 -17.95 30.24
CA VAL A 5 -1.87 -18.48 29.25
C VAL A 5 -2.11 -17.53 28.07
N ALA A 6 -1.93 -16.21 28.26
CA ALA A 6 -2.15 -15.22 27.19
C ALA A 6 -1.02 -15.19 26.15
N ALA A 7 0.25 -15.35 26.58
CA ALA A 7 1.39 -15.38 25.67
C ALA A 7 1.38 -16.60 24.72
N ARG A 8 0.77 -17.72 25.14
CA ARG A 8 0.66 -18.94 24.32
C ARG A 8 -0.33 -18.85 23.14
N GLN A 9 -1.26 -17.88 23.14
CA GLN A 9 -2.26 -17.80 22.06
C GLN A 9 -1.75 -17.06 20.81
N VAL A 10 -0.77 -16.18 20.95
CA VAL A 10 -0.09 -15.56 19.80
C VAL A 10 0.88 -16.56 19.13
N LEU A 11 1.52 -17.42 19.93
CA LEU A 11 2.53 -18.40 19.51
C LEU A 11 2.00 -19.60 18.70
N ARG A 12 0.69 -19.86 18.67
CA ARG A 12 0.12 -20.97 17.89
C ARG A 12 -0.22 -20.61 16.44
N TRP A 13 -0.19 -19.33 16.09
CA TRP A 13 -0.72 -18.86 14.80
C TRP A 13 0.32 -18.72 13.70
N THR A 14 1.59 -18.52 14.06
CA THR A 14 2.71 -18.53 13.09
C THR A 14 2.94 -19.92 12.48
N VAL A 15 2.43 -20.99 13.10
CA VAL A 15 2.60 -22.40 12.66
C VAL A 15 1.45 -22.91 11.77
N MET A 16 0.38 -22.13 11.50
CA MET A 16 -0.74 -22.58 10.66
C MET A 16 -0.77 -21.92 9.26
N LYS A 17 0.36 -21.96 8.53
CA LYS A 17 0.37 -21.80 7.07
C LYS A 17 0.89 -23.09 6.41
N ALA A 18 0.01 -24.09 6.26
CA ALA A 18 0.10 -25.13 5.22
C ALA A 18 -1.10 -26.09 5.29
N ALA A 19 -2.30 -25.65 4.90
CA ALA A 19 -3.35 -26.56 4.45
C ALA A 19 -4.53 -25.80 3.84
N VAL A 20 -4.75 -26.08 2.56
CA VAL A 20 -6.06 -26.11 1.88
C VAL A 20 -6.81 -24.78 1.80
N PHE A 21 -6.86 -24.17 0.61
CA PHE A 21 -8.12 -23.71 0.02
C PHE A 21 -7.94 -23.55 -1.50
N SER A 22 -8.59 -24.43 -2.26
CA SER A 22 -8.69 -24.38 -3.73
C SER A 22 -9.65 -23.25 -4.17
N PRO A 23 -9.41 -22.58 -5.31
CA PRO A 23 -10.30 -21.54 -5.81
C PRO A 23 -11.48 -22.13 -6.58
N LEU A 24 -12.70 -21.78 -6.17
CA LEU A 24 -13.92 -22.01 -6.93
C LEU A 24 -13.93 -21.18 -8.22
N ARG A 25 -14.08 -21.86 -9.35
CA ARG A 25 -14.30 -21.31 -10.69
C ARG A 25 -15.74 -20.88 -10.86
N CYS A 26 -15.96 -19.69 -11.40
CA CYS A 26 -17.17 -19.29 -12.13
C CYS A 26 -16.85 -17.94 -12.82
N GLY A 27 -17.14 -17.62 -14.07
CA GLY A 27 -17.70 -18.32 -15.21
C GLY A 27 -17.60 -17.29 -16.34
N THR A 28 -17.04 -17.68 -17.49
CA THR A 28 -16.88 -16.86 -18.68
C THR A 28 -18.22 -16.60 -19.36
N CYS A 29 -18.49 -15.36 -19.78
CA CYS A 29 -19.36 -15.09 -20.93
C CYS A 29 -18.84 -13.89 -21.75
N PRO A 30 -18.76 -13.99 -23.09
CA PRO A 30 -18.08 -13.04 -23.96
C PRO A 30 -19.07 -12.19 -24.77
N LEU A 31 -18.86 -10.88 -24.95
CA LEU A 31 -19.48 -10.13 -26.06
C LEU A 31 -18.64 -8.91 -26.49
N GLN A 32 -18.26 -8.92 -27.77
CA GLN A 32 -17.91 -7.81 -28.66
C GLN A 32 -18.31 -8.26 -30.08
N PRO A 33 -18.32 -7.40 -31.12
CA PRO A 33 -18.76 -6.01 -31.20
C PRO A 33 -19.65 -5.78 -32.45
N LEU A 34 -20.23 -4.59 -32.65
CA LEU A 34 -20.68 -4.17 -33.98
C LEU A 34 -20.15 -2.78 -34.34
N ARG A 35 -19.37 -2.76 -35.42
CA ARG A 35 -18.98 -1.60 -36.21
C ARG A 35 -20.02 -1.41 -37.30
N THR A 36 -20.41 -0.18 -37.56
CA THR A 36 -20.89 0.27 -38.88
C THR A 36 -20.32 1.64 -39.14
N GLY A 37 -19.52 1.73 -40.21
CA GLY A 37 -19.06 2.99 -40.78
C GLY A 37 -20.06 3.52 -41.79
N CYS A 38 -19.99 4.82 -42.05
CA CYS A 38 -20.49 5.44 -43.27
C CYS A 38 -19.41 6.38 -43.82
N ARG A 39 -18.97 6.08 -45.04
CA ARG A 39 -18.35 7.03 -45.97
C ARG A 39 -19.49 7.70 -46.74
N SER A 40 -19.41 9.01 -47.01
CA SER A 40 -19.27 9.53 -48.38
C SER A 40 -19.56 11.03 -48.53
N LEU A 41 -18.63 11.66 -49.25
CA LEU A 41 -18.81 12.58 -50.38
C LEU A 41 -18.94 14.09 -50.18
N CYS A 42 -18.13 14.73 -51.04
CA CYS A 42 -17.85 16.13 -51.25
C CYS A 42 -18.96 16.84 -52.04
N SER A 43 -19.01 18.16 -51.90
CA SER A 43 -19.34 19.05 -53.01
C SER A 43 -18.42 20.26 -53.00
N SER A 44 -17.72 20.42 -54.12
CA SER A 44 -16.97 21.60 -54.50
C SER A 44 -17.92 22.64 -55.09
N GLN A 45 -17.75 23.91 -54.72
CA GLN A 45 -17.97 25.02 -55.66
C GLN A 45 -16.82 26.03 -55.53
N ASN A 46 -16.36 26.44 -56.70
CA ASN A 46 -15.15 27.17 -56.97
C ASN A 46 -15.58 28.50 -57.63
N THR A 47 -15.21 29.64 -57.05
CA THR A 47 -15.22 30.93 -57.77
C THR A 47 -14.01 31.75 -57.33
N ASN A 48 -13.09 31.93 -58.28
CA ASN A 48 -11.90 32.78 -58.21
C ASN A 48 -12.28 34.28 -58.15
N ARG A 49 -11.55 35.07 -57.34
CA ARG A 49 -10.83 36.26 -57.85
C ARG A 49 -9.83 36.87 -56.85
N ALA A 50 -8.59 37.00 -57.35
CA ALA A 50 -7.63 38.10 -57.24
C ALA A 50 -7.03 38.49 -55.85
N SER A 51 -5.82 37.97 -55.63
CA SER A 51 -4.57 38.69 -55.31
C SER A 51 -4.62 39.93 -54.41
N HIS A 52 -4.10 39.80 -53.20
CA HIS A 52 -3.07 40.70 -52.67
C HIS A 52 -2.11 39.90 -51.79
N GLN A 53 -0.82 39.99 -52.14
CA GLN A 53 0.29 39.41 -51.40
C GLN A 53 0.40 40.08 -50.03
N SER A 54 0.35 39.28 -48.97
CA SER A 54 1.07 39.55 -47.74
C SER A 54 1.75 38.24 -47.36
N HIS A 55 3.09 38.29 -47.24
CA HIS A 55 3.90 37.17 -46.77
C HIS A 55 3.58 36.91 -45.30
N GLY A 56 2.48 36.20 -45.04
CA GLY A 56 2.20 35.58 -43.76
C GLY A 56 3.11 34.38 -43.60
N LEU A 57 3.93 34.41 -42.55
CA LEU A 57 4.69 33.25 -42.07
C LEU A 57 3.72 32.08 -41.90
N ARG A 58 3.82 31.12 -42.82
CA ARG A 58 3.13 29.85 -42.79
C ARG A 58 3.64 29.08 -41.59
N LEU A 59 2.97 29.22 -40.45
CA LEU A 59 3.12 28.31 -39.33
C LEU A 59 2.71 26.93 -39.82
N GLN A 60 3.71 26.09 -40.07
CA GLN A 60 3.49 24.66 -40.17
C GLN A 60 2.77 24.22 -38.88
N PRO A 61 1.77 23.34 -38.94
CA PRO A 61 1.27 22.66 -37.75
C PRO A 61 2.37 21.71 -37.29
N GLY A 62 3.40 22.25 -36.63
CA GLY A 62 4.36 21.48 -35.87
C GLY A 62 3.64 20.87 -34.68
N ASP A 63 4.03 19.66 -34.32
CA ASP A 63 3.64 19.06 -33.04
C ASP A 63 3.82 20.12 -31.93
N PRO A 64 2.86 20.25 -30.98
CA PRO A 64 2.98 21.24 -29.92
C PRO A 64 4.27 20.99 -29.14
N GLU A 65 5.22 21.91 -29.29
CA GLU A 65 6.55 21.84 -28.68
C GLU A 65 6.55 22.71 -27.42
N LEU A 66 7.17 22.20 -26.35
CA LEU A 66 7.28 22.93 -25.10
C LEU A 66 8.13 24.19 -25.31
N SER A 67 7.50 25.35 -25.20
CA SER A 67 8.13 26.68 -25.31
C SER A 67 7.80 27.54 -24.10
N LEU A 68 8.60 28.57 -23.83
CA LEU A 68 8.30 29.54 -22.76
C LEU A 68 6.90 30.14 -22.92
N LEU A 69 6.51 30.49 -24.14
CA LEU A 69 5.18 31.03 -24.42
C LEU A 69 4.07 30.02 -24.07
N SER A 70 4.23 28.75 -24.45
CA SER A 70 3.24 27.72 -24.10
C SER A 70 3.10 27.53 -22.58
N LEU A 71 4.17 27.71 -21.81
CA LEU A 71 4.13 27.64 -20.35
C LEU A 71 3.42 28.87 -19.75
N LEU A 72 3.65 30.06 -20.30
CA LEU A 72 2.92 31.26 -19.91
C LEU A 72 1.42 31.13 -20.22
N ASP A 73 1.06 30.59 -21.38
CA ASP A 73 -0.32 30.32 -21.78
C ASP A 73 -1.00 29.29 -20.86
N MET A 74 -0.24 28.38 -20.25
CA MET A 74 -0.72 27.46 -19.22
C MET A 74 -0.90 28.12 -17.84
N GLY A 75 -0.52 29.39 -17.69
CA GLY A 75 -0.68 30.18 -16.46
C GLY A 75 0.52 30.14 -15.51
N PHE A 76 1.68 29.65 -15.95
CA PHE A 76 2.92 29.79 -15.17
C PHE A 76 3.42 31.24 -15.19
N THR A 77 4.08 31.70 -14.12
CA THR A 77 4.81 32.98 -14.15
C THR A 77 6.08 32.85 -14.99
N ASP A 78 6.67 33.97 -15.44
CA ASP A 78 7.93 33.96 -16.22
C ASP A 78 9.03 33.14 -15.54
N SER A 79 9.21 33.32 -14.23
CA SER A 79 10.19 32.57 -13.44
C SER A 79 9.90 31.07 -13.36
N GLN A 80 8.62 30.67 -13.28
CA GLN A 80 8.21 29.27 -13.25
C GLN A 80 8.38 28.62 -14.62
N ALA A 81 7.98 29.32 -15.69
CA ALA A 81 8.14 28.88 -17.06
C ALA A 81 9.61 28.68 -17.42
N GLN A 82 10.47 29.65 -17.08
CA GLN A 82 11.90 29.56 -17.31
C GLN A 82 12.51 28.34 -16.60
N ARG A 83 12.15 28.13 -15.34
CA ARG A 83 12.64 26.99 -14.56
C ARG A 83 12.23 25.64 -15.18
N ILE A 84 10.96 25.48 -15.54
CA ILE A 84 10.47 24.23 -16.17
C ILE A 84 11.17 23.99 -17.51
N TYR A 85 11.35 25.03 -18.31
CA TYR A 85 12.04 24.94 -19.59
C TYR A 85 13.51 24.53 -19.43
N GLU A 86 14.23 25.15 -18.48
CA GLU A 86 15.61 24.79 -18.16
C GLU A 86 15.73 23.35 -17.66
N ASP A 87 14.87 22.93 -16.73
CA ASP A 87 14.83 21.57 -16.18
C ASP A 87 14.58 20.54 -17.28
N THR A 88 13.70 20.85 -18.24
CA THR A 88 13.39 19.96 -19.37
C THR A 88 14.54 19.90 -20.37
N SER A 89 15.20 21.03 -20.67
CA SER A 89 16.31 21.11 -21.63
C SER A 89 17.54 20.32 -21.20
N LYS A 90 17.75 20.15 -19.88
CA LYS A 90 18.85 19.38 -19.30
C LYS A 90 18.64 17.87 -19.41
N LEU A 91 17.42 17.40 -19.73
CA LEU A 91 17.11 15.98 -19.80
C LEU A 91 17.63 15.35 -21.10
N ARG A 92 18.16 14.12 -20.97
CA ARG A 92 18.58 13.30 -22.11
C ARG A 92 17.35 12.96 -22.97
N GLY A 93 17.32 13.42 -24.22
CA GLY A 93 16.22 13.13 -25.16
C GLY A 93 15.56 14.37 -25.80
N GLY A 94 15.99 15.59 -25.44
CA GLY A 94 15.64 16.83 -26.16
C GLY A 94 14.15 16.95 -26.50
N SER A 95 13.83 16.93 -27.80
CA SER A 95 12.46 17.06 -28.32
C SER A 95 11.46 16.03 -27.75
N ALA A 96 11.88 14.78 -27.53
CA ALA A 96 11.00 13.76 -26.94
C ALA A 96 10.70 14.06 -25.46
N ALA A 97 11.68 14.56 -24.72
CA ALA A 97 11.51 14.98 -23.33
C ALA A 97 10.58 16.21 -23.23
N CYS A 98 10.74 17.19 -24.12
CA CYS A 98 9.81 18.33 -24.23
C CYS A 98 8.38 17.89 -24.51
N LYS A 99 8.18 16.94 -25.43
CA LYS A 99 6.85 16.36 -25.72
C LYS A 99 6.26 15.66 -24.51
N HIS A 100 7.04 14.84 -23.81
CA HIS A 100 6.58 14.14 -22.61
C HIS A 100 6.28 15.11 -21.46
N ALA A 101 7.12 16.13 -21.24
CA ALA A 101 6.89 17.18 -20.27
C ALA A 101 5.58 17.92 -20.55
N LEU A 102 5.33 18.32 -21.80
CA LEU A 102 4.09 19.01 -22.17
C LEU A 102 2.86 18.12 -21.89
N SER A 103 2.88 16.86 -22.33
CA SER A 103 1.79 15.91 -22.06
C SER A 103 1.57 15.69 -20.56
N THR A 104 2.65 15.63 -19.76
CA THR A 104 2.58 15.55 -18.30
C THR A 104 1.90 16.79 -17.71
N LEU A 105 2.33 17.99 -18.09
CA LEU A 105 1.74 19.25 -17.63
C LEU A 105 0.25 19.29 -17.95
N THR A 106 -0.14 19.03 -19.20
CA THR A 106 -1.55 18.98 -19.62
C THR A 106 -2.35 17.98 -18.77
N ALA A 107 -1.83 16.78 -18.53
CA ALA A 107 -2.50 15.78 -17.71
C ALA A 107 -2.68 16.24 -16.26
N LEU A 108 -1.68 16.91 -15.68
CA LEU A 108 -1.77 17.46 -14.32
C LEU A 108 -2.80 18.60 -14.23
N PHE A 109 -2.89 19.48 -15.23
CA PHE A 109 -3.95 20.50 -15.28
C PHE A 109 -5.34 19.90 -15.45
N VAL A 110 -5.48 18.83 -16.24
CA VAL A 110 -6.74 18.08 -16.37
C VAL A 110 -7.15 17.41 -15.05
N LEU A 111 -6.20 17.08 -14.17
CA LEU A 111 -6.49 16.65 -12.79
C LEU A 111 -6.92 17.81 -11.87
N GLY A 112 -6.94 19.05 -12.35
CA GLY A 112 -7.34 20.24 -11.59
C GLY A 112 -6.21 20.90 -10.78
N LEU A 113 -4.95 20.53 -11.02
CA LEU A 113 -3.80 21.14 -10.35
C LEU A 113 -3.54 22.55 -10.90
N ASN A 114 -3.24 23.50 -10.01
CA ASN A 114 -2.82 24.84 -10.43
C ASN A 114 -1.30 24.87 -10.73
N PRO A 115 -0.80 25.90 -11.45
CA PRO A 115 0.61 25.98 -11.85
C PRO A 115 1.60 25.86 -10.68
N SER A 116 1.33 26.54 -9.57
CA SER A 116 2.18 26.48 -8.36
C SER A 116 2.21 25.08 -7.72
N SER A 117 1.08 24.36 -7.74
CA SER A 117 1.00 22.97 -7.27
C SER A 117 1.74 22.02 -8.22
N VAL A 118 1.61 22.22 -9.53
CA VAL A 118 2.34 21.44 -10.55
C VAL A 118 3.85 21.58 -10.38
N LEU A 119 4.35 22.80 -10.18
CA LEU A 119 5.79 23.02 -9.98
C LEU A 119 6.31 22.29 -8.74
N LYS A 120 5.64 22.46 -7.58
CA LYS A 120 6.00 21.73 -6.34
C LYS A 120 5.93 20.22 -6.49
N LEU A 121 5.03 19.73 -7.34
CA LEU A 121 4.88 18.31 -7.63
C LEU A 121 6.05 17.80 -8.46
N LEU A 122 6.45 18.53 -9.50
CA LEU A 122 7.58 18.19 -10.36
C LEU A 122 8.92 18.26 -9.61
N GLU A 123 9.06 19.18 -8.66
CA GLU A 123 10.20 19.20 -7.73
C GLU A 123 10.32 17.92 -6.90
N LYS A 124 9.18 17.37 -6.46
CA LYS A 124 9.13 16.13 -5.67
C LYS A 124 9.30 14.86 -6.50
N CYS A 125 9.03 14.93 -7.81
CA CYS A 125 8.91 13.78 -8.70
C CYS A 125 9.38 14.16 -10.12
N PRO A 126 10.69 14.46 -10.29
CA PRO A 126 11.25 14.93 -11.56
C PRO A 126 11.16 13.87 -12.67
N GLU A 127 11.01 12.60 -12.33
CA GLU A 127 10.80 11.52 -13.30
C GLU A 127 9.57 11.75 -14.20
N LEU A 128 8.59 12.55 -13.74
CA LEU A 128 7.38 12.88 -14.49
C LEU A 128 7.64 13.64 -15.79
N TYR A 129 8.75 14.37 -15.91
CA TYR A 129 9.14 15.00 -17.18
C TYR A 129 9.42 13.97 -18.29
N THR A 130 9.73 12.73 -17.93
CA THR A 130 10.15 11.68 -18.88
C THR A 130 9.08 10.62 -19.13
N VAL A 131 7.97 10.65 -18.39
CA VAL A 131 6.91 9.64 -18.51
C VAL A 131 6.16 9.82 -19.83
N ARG A 132 6.08 8.75 -20.62
CA ARG A 132 5.29 8.73 -21.86
C ARG A 132 3.81 9.01 -21.56
N GLU A 133 3.17 9.85 -22.36
CA GLU A 133 1.77 10.23 -22.22
C GLU A 133 0.82 9.03 -22.09
N SER A 134 0.96 8.03 -22.96
CA SER A 134 0.13 6.82 -22.91
C SER A 134 0.26 6.06 -21.60
N LEU A 135 1.47 6.06 -21.01
CA LEU A 135 1.72 5.44 -19.71
C LEU A 135 1.07 6.26 -18.60
N LEU A 136 1.23 7.58 -18.62
CA LEU A 136 0.62 8.48 -17.65
C LEU A 136 -0.91 8.36 -17.63
N GLN A 137 -1.55 8.42 -18.81
CA GLN A 137 -3.00 8.26 -18.95
C GLN A 137 -3.46 6.87 -18.51
N GLN A 138 -2.69 5.82 -18.83
CA GLN A 138 -2.97 4.48 -18.34
C GLN A 138 -2.91 4.43 -16.80
N ARG A 139 -1.90 5.05 -16.17
CA ARG A 139 -1.73 5.06 -14.71
C ARG A 139 -2.90 5.78 -14.02
N ILE A 140 -3.22 6.98 -14.47
CA ILE A 140 -4.38 7.77 -14.02
C ILE A 140 -5.68 6.96 -14.17
N GLY A 141 -5.88 6.34 -15.34
CA GLY A 141 -7.06 5.51 -15.61
C GLY A 141 -7.17 4.29 -14.69
N ASN A 142 -6.05 3.67 -14.31
CA ASN A 142 -6.06 2.56 -13.35
C ASN A 142 -6.41 3.04 -11.94
N LEU A 143 -5.90 4.19 -11.50
CA LEU A 143 -6.26 4.77 -10.19
C LEU A 143 -7.76 5.10 -10.11
N ARG A 144 -8.35 5.62 -11.20
CA ARG A 144 -9.81 5.80 -11.30
C ARG A 144 -10.59 4.50 -11.15
N LYS A 145 -10.11 3.41 -11.75
CA LYS A 145 -10.72 2.06 -11.60
C LYS A 145 -10.60 1.52 -10.18
N LEU A 146 -9.66 2.01 -9.38
CA LEU A 146 -9.52 1.70 -7.95
C LEU A 146 -10.40 2.60 -7.07
N GLY A 147 -11.28 3.41 -7.65
CA GLY A 147 -12.19 4.29 -6.90
C GLY A 147 -11.59 5.66 -6.54
N LEU A 148 -10.35 5.95 -6.94
CA LEU A 148 -9.76 7.29 -6.78
C LEU A 148 -10.27 8.19 -7.91
N VAL A 149 -11.39 8.86 -7.65
CA VAL A 149 -12.07 9.74 -8.59
C VAL A 149 -12.01 11.21 -8.14
N GLU A 150 -12.28 12.13 -9.07
CA GLU A 150 -12.44 13.56 -8.80
C GLU A 150 -11.31 14.14 -7.92
N GLY A 151 -11.65 14.96 -6.91
CA GLY A 151 -10.69 15.63 -6.03
C GLY A 151 -9.86 14.68 -5.16
N SER A 152 -10.27 13.41 -4.98
CA SER A 152 -9.46 12.44 -4.24
C SER A 152 -8.18 12.06 -5.00
N LEU A 153 -8.29 11.84 -6.31
CA LEU A 153 -7.14 11.55 -7.16
C LEU A 153 -6.20 12.74 -7.24
N GLN A 154 -6.76 13.94 -7.44
CA GLN A 154 -5.99 15.18 -7.42
C GLN A 154 -5.20 15.31 -6.11
N ARG A 155 -5.86 15.15 -4.95
CA ARG A 155 -5.22 15.25 -3.64
C ARG A 155 -4.10 14.23 -3.47
N VAL A 156 -4.34 12.98 -3.86
CA VAL A 156 -3.33 11.91 -3.78
C VAL A 156 -2.11 12.26 -4.64
N VAL A 157 -2.31 12.66 -5.89
CA VAL A 157 -1.23 13.04 -6.81
C VAL A 157 -0.47 14.29 -6.32
N SER A 158 -1.14 15.28 -5.73
CA SER A 158 -0.50 16.44 -5.12
C SER A 158 0.44 16.10 -3.96
N HIS A 159 0.06 15.13 -3.13
CA HIS A 159 0.80 14.80 -1.90
C HIS A 159 1.82 13.68 -2.12
N PHE A 160 1.53 12.74 -3.04
CA PHE A 160 2.34 11.58 -3.36
C PHE A 160 2.32 11.31 -4.88
N PRO A 161 3.04 12.13 -5.66
CA PRO A 161 3.07 12.02 -7.13
C PRO A 161 3.64 10.70 -7.65
N GLN A 162 4.45 9.99 -6.87
CA GLN A 162 5.00 8.69 -7.25
C GLN A 162 3.90 7.67 -7.58
N ILE A 163 2.66 7.83 -7.07
CA ILE A 163 1.54 6.92 -7.38
C ILE A 163 1.25 6.78 -8.88
N ILE A 164 1.51 7.82 -9.69
CA ILE A 164 1.32 7.81 -11.14
C ILE A 164 2.56 7.36 -11.92
N THR A 165 3.70 7.16 -11.23
CA THR A 165 4.94 6.61 -11.83
C THR A 165 5.14 5.14 -11.49
N VAL A 166 4.63 4.67 -10.33
CA VAL A 166 4.69 3.27 -9.89
C VAL A 166 4.05 2.33 -10.93
N PRO A 167 4.65 1.16 -11.22
CA PRO A 167 4.07 0.19 -12.13
C PRO A 167 2.67 -0.27 -11.70
N VAL A 168 1.74 -0.38 -12.66
CA VAL A 168 0.37 -0.88 -12.40
C VAL A 168 0.37 -2.26 -11.77
N LYS A 169 1.35 -3.10 -12.13
CA LYS A 169 1.51 -4.44 -11.53
C LYS A 169 1.75 -4.34 -10.02
N THR A 170 2.64 -3.44 -9.58
CA THR A 170 2.94 -3.21 -8.16
C THR A 170 1.69 -2.76 -7.40
N VAL A 171 0.97 -1.75 -7.93
CA VAL A 171 -0.28 -1.27 -7.31
C VAL A 171 -1.31 -2.40 -7.22
N LYS A 172 -1.48 -3.18 -8.30
CA LYS A 172 -2.39 -4.32 -8.32
C LYS A 172 -2.00 -5.38 -7.29
N SER A 173 -0.73 -5.76 -7.19
CA SER A 173 -0.26 -6.73 -6.19
C SER A 173 -0.56 -6.26 -4.77
N MET A 174 -0.33 -4.98 -4.46
CA MET A 174 -0.66 -4.43 -3.15
C MET A 174 -2.17 -4.42 -2.88
N VAL A 175 -2.99 -4.05 -3.86
CA VAL A 175 -4.46 -4.13 -3.76
C VAL A 175 -4.92 -5.56 -3.49
N MET A 176 -4.37 -6.54 -4.20
CA MET A 176 -4.69 -7.95 -4.00
C MET A 176 -4.28 -8.42 -2.61
N PHE A 177 -3.08 -8.05 -2.15
CA PHE A 177 -2.61 -8.33 -0.80
C PHE A 177 -3.56 -7.78 0.27
N LEU A 178 -3.93 -6.49 0.19
CA LEU A 178 -4.85 -5.87 1.16
C LEU A 178 -6.23 -6.54 1.16
N ARG A 179 -6.73 -6.98 -0.01
CA ARG A 179 -8.04 -7.65 -0.12
C ARG A 179 -8.02 -9.09 0.34
N GLU A 180 -6.99 -9.86 -0.01
CA GLU A 180 -6.99 -11.31 0.17
C GLU A 180 -6.29 -11.73 1.45
N LYS A 181 -5.21 -11.04 1.85
CA LYS A 181 -4.47 -11.35 3.08
C LYS A 181 -5.00 -10.59 4.28
N CYS A 182 -5.36 -9.32 4.10
CA CYS A 182 -5.86 -8.47 5.19
C CYS A 182 -7.40 -8.37 5.22
N LEU A 183 -8.09 -8.94 4.23
CA LEU A 183 -9.56 -9.00 4.14
C LEU A 183 -10.25 -7.62 4.16
N PHE A 184 -9.58 -6.59 3.63
CA PHE A 184 -10.22 -5.28 3.44
C PHE A 184 -11.21 -5.32 2.27
N THR A 185 -12.33 -4.62 2.42
CA THR A 185 -13.29 -4.44 1.32
C THR A 185 -12.69 -3.57 0.21
N VAL A 186 -13.29 -3.60 -0.99
CA VAL A 186 -12.85 -2.74 -2.12
C VAL A 186 -12.82 -1.27 -1.70
N GLN A 187 -13.88 -0.80 -1.04
CA GLN A 187 -13.97 0.58 -0.56
C GLN A 187 -12.89 0.91 0.49
N GLN A 188 -12.65 0.00 1.44
CA GLN A 188 -11.59 0.19 2.44
C GLN A 188 -10.21 0.28 1.80
N VAL A 189 -9.94 -0.52 0.75
CA VAL A 189 -8.68 -0.42 0.02
C VAL A 189 -8.57 0.92 -0.72
N THR A 190 -9.65 1.40 -1.33
CA THR A 190 -9.69 2.76 -1.91
C THR A 190 -9.37 3.82 -0.87
N ASP A 191 -9.96 3.72 0.33
CA ASP A 191 -9.73 4.66 1.43
C ASP A 191 -8.28 4.62 1.92
N ILE A 192 -7.69 3.41 2.06
CA ILE A 192 -6.29 3.24 2.41
C ILE A 192 -5.37 3.88 1.36
N LEU A 193 -5.62 3.66 0.07
CA LEU A 193 -4.83 4.27 -1.00
C LEU A 193 -4.99 5.79 -1.06
N ARG A 194 -6.17 6.31 -0.71
CA ARG A 194 -6.41 7.75 -0.63
C ARG A 194 -5.66 8.40 0.52
N ASP A 195 -5.70 7.78 1.70
CA ASP A 195 -5.20 8.38 2.94
C ASP A 195 -3.71 8.05 3.20
N THR A 196 -3.19 6.98 2.59
CA THR A 196 -1.80 6.52 2.70
C THR A 196 -1.33 5.89 1.38
N PRO A 197 -1.15 6.69 0.31
CA PRO A 197 -0.78 6.17 -1.01
C PRO A 197 0.61 5.53 -1.05
N ALA A 198 1.51 5.88 -0.11
CA ALA A 198 2.83 5.28 0.02
C ALA A 198 2.80 3.78 0.33
N VAL A 199 1.67 3.25 0.82
CA VAL A 199 1.49 1.82 1.11
C VAL A 199 1.79 0.93 -0.10
N VAL A 200 1.65 1.44 -1.34
CA VAL A 200 1.95 0.68 -2.57
C VAL A 200 3.44 0.37 -2.74
N LEU A 201 4.31 1.02 -1.98
CA LEU A 201 5.76 0.83 -1.98
C LEU A 201 6.28 0.14 -0.72
N GLU A 202 5.43 -0.10 0.28
CA GLU A 202 5.83 -0.73 1.53
C GLU A 202 6.06 -2.25 1.36
N ASN A 203 6.92 -2.80 2.21
CA ASN A 203 7.13 -4.25 2.28
C ASN A 203 5.87 -4.95 2.82
N THR A 204 5.40 -5.96 2.10
CA THR A 204 4.15 -6.68 2.42
C THR A 204 4.23 -7.46 3.72
N ASP A 205 5.39 -8.00 4.09
CA ASP A 205 5.55 -8.78 5.32
C ASP A 205 5.40 -7.88 6.56
N LYS A 206 6.02 -6.69 6.51
CA LYS A 206 5.85 -5.65 7.53
C LYS A 206 4.40 -5.17 7.63
N LEU A 207 3.73 -5.00 6.50
CA LEU A 207 2.31 -4.63 6.47
C LEU A 207 1.40 -5.73 7.02
N GLU A 208 1.66 -7.00 6.66
CA GLU A 208 0.91 -8.16 7.13
C GLU A 208 1.04 -8.26 8.65
N TYR A 209 2.27 -8.13 9.16
CA TYR A 209 2.52 -8.19 10.59
C TYR A 209 1.89 -7.01 11.35
N LYS A 210 1.94 -5.79 10.79
CA LYS A 210 1.23 -4.62 11.36
C LYS A 210 -0.28 -4.85 11.40
N PHE A 211 -0.87 -5.35 10.32
CA PHE A 211 -2.29 -5.72 10.28
C PHE A 211 -2.63 -6.79 11.32
N GLN A 212 -1.85 -7.88 11.38
CA GLN A 212 -2.07 -8.99 12.30
C GLN A 212 -1.98 -8.53 13.77
N TYR A 213 -1.01 -7.69 14.11
CA TYR A 213 -0.92 -7.11 15.45
C TYR A 213 -2.20 -6.37 15.81
N VAL A 214 -2.67 -5.46 14.95
CA VAL A 214 -3.87 -4.67 15.26
C VAL A 214 -5.14 -5.53 15.25
N TYR A 215 -5.23 -6.53 14.38
CA TYR A 215 -6.41 -7.40 14.29
C TYR A 215 -6.48 -8.42 15.43
N PHE A 216 -5.40 -9.16 15.67
CA PHE A 216 -5.37 -10.26 16.64
C PHE A 216 -4.95 -9.80 18.04
N ARG A 217 -3.94 -8.94 18.14
CA ARG A 217 -3.39 -8.52 19.44
C ARG A 217 -4.14 -7.35 20.07
N MET A 218 -4.65 -6.42 19.26
CA MET A 218 -5.51 -5.32 19.76
C MET A 218 -7.01 -5.65 19.63
N GLY A 219 -7.40 -6.67 18.85
CA GLY A 219 -8.80 -7.02 18.63
C GLY A 219 -9.58 -5.98 17.82
N VAL A 220 -8.90 -5.12 17.06
CA VAL A 220 -9.55 -4.05 16.27
C VAL A 220 -9.94 -4.58 14.89
N LYS A 221 -11.13 -4.19 14.41
CA LYS A 221 -11.62 -4.58 13.08
C LYS A 221 -11.19 -3.59 11.99
N GLN A 222 -11.16 -4.06 10.75
CA GLN A 222 -10.71 -3.33 9.56
C GLN A 222 -11.35 -1.94 9.41
N ALA A 223 -12.65 -1.81 9.69
CA ALA A 223 -13.36 -0.55 9.56
C ALA A 223 -12.75 0.54 10.47
N GLU A 224 -12.44 0.20 11.71
CA GLU A 224 -11.80 1.14 12.64
C GLU A 224 -10.33 1.39 12.27
N MET A 225 -9.60 0.40 11.73
CA MET A 225 -8.23 0.59 11.22
C MET A 225 -8.17 1.59 10.07
N VAL A 226 -9.12 1.52 9.14
CA VAL A 226 -9.22 2.45 8.00
C VAL A 226 -9.60 3.84 8.49
N LYS A 227 -10.61 3.93 9.37
CA LYS A 227 -11.06 5.19 9.97
C LYS A 227 -9.95 5.92 10.73
N SER A 228 -9.13 5.19 11.49
CA SER A 228 -7.97 5.74 12.22
C SER A 228 -6.71 5.86 11.35
N ARG A 229 -6.80 5.59 10.04
CA ARG A 229 -5.69 5.66 9.08
C ARG A 229 -4.44 4.90 9.53
N LEU A 230 -4.63 3.66 10.02
CA LEU A 230 -3.58 2.81 10.61
C LEU A 230 -2.26 2.82 9.82
N PHE A 231 -2.34 2.77 8.49
CA PHE A 231 -1.16 2.66 7.64
C PHE A 231 -0.26 3.90 7.63
N ARG A 232 -0.72 5.05 8.15
CA ARG A 232 0.12 6.25 8.35
C ARG A 232 1.16 6.08 9.45
N TYR A 233 0.98 5.11 10.33
CA TYR A 233 1.84 4.88 11.50
C TYR A 233 2.76 3.70 11.28
N THR A 234 3.93 3.79 11.89
CA THR A 234 4.86 2.68 12.02
C THR A 234 4.31 1.65 13.01
N LEU A 235 4.77 0.40 12.90
CA LEU A 235 4.37 -0.64 13.86
C LEU A 235 4.82 -0.28 15.29
N ASP A 236 6.01 0.29 15.44
CA ASP A 236 6.56 0.65 16.75
C ASP A 236 5.74 1.73 17.47
N GLU A 237 5.23 2.72 16.73
CA GLU A 237 4.32 3.73 17.28
C GLU A 237 3.01 3.10 17.75
N VAL A 238 2.41 2.25 16.92
CA VAL A 238 1.17 1.54 17.25
C VAL A 238 1.35 0.69 18.50
N ARG A 239 2.43 -0.10 18.55
CA ARG A 239 2.74 -0.95 19.69
C ARG A 239 3.06 -0.17 20.94
N SER A 240 3.82 0.93 20.83
CA SER A 240 4.18 1.76 21.98
C SER A 240 2.96 2.36 22.64
N ARG A 241 2.08 2.99 21.85
CA ARG A 241 0.85 3.60 22.38
C ARG A 241 -0.11 2.54 22.92
N HIS A 242 -0.31 1.44 22.21
CA HIS A 242 -1.17 0.34 22.68
C HIS A 242 -0.65 -0.31 23.97
N SER A 243 0.63 -0.70 24.01
CA SER A 243 1.21 -1.40 25.18
C SER A 243 1.25 -0.49 26.40
N PHE A 244 1.49 0.81 26.21
CA PHE A 244 1.43 1.78 27.30
C PHE A 244 0.03 1.86 27.91
N MET A 245 -0.99 1.91 27.05
CA MET A 245 -2.39 1.96 27.49
C MET A 245 -2.81 0.69 28.21
N GLU A 246 -2.38 -0.47 27.69
CA GLU A 246 -2.67 -1.77 28.29
C GLU A 246 -2.00 -1.94 29.66
N ARG A 247 -0.71 -1.60 29.79
CA ARG A 247 0.00 -1.70 31.08
C ARG A 247 -0.52 -0.75 32.14
N ARG A 248 -1.16 0.34 31.72
CA ARG A 248 -1.85 1.27 32.62
C ARG A 248 -3.31 0.88 32.90
N GLY A 249 -3.76 -0.27 32.39
CA GLY A 249 -5.12 -0.77 32.61
C GLY A 249 -6.20 0.07 31.93
N LEU A 250 -5.83 0.89 30.94
CA LEU A 250 -6.73 1.75 30.18
C LEU A 250 -7.07 1.19 28.79
N TYR A 251 -6.47 0.05 28.45
CA TYR A 251 -6.84 -0.74 27.28
C TYR A 251 -6.87 -2.21 27.66
N GLN A 252 -7.88 -2.92 27.20
CA GLN A 252 -8.00 -4.35 27.36
C GLN A 252 -8.20 -5.00 26.01
N THR A 253 -7.41 -6.03 25.69
CA THR A 253 -7.65 -6.80 24.47
C THR A 253 -9.05 -7.44 24.53
N PRO A 254 -9.94 -7.19 23.55
CA PRO A 254 -11.28 -7.76 23.54
C PRO A 254 -11.26 -9.30 23.56
N ASP A 255 -12.24 -9.89 24.22
CA ASP A 255 -12.41 -11.34 24.27
C ASP A 255 -12.89 -11.92 22.91
N LYS A 256 -13.18 -13.22 22.86
CA LYS A 256 -13.65 -13.90 21.64
C LYS A 256 -14.98 -13.33 21.10
N LYS A 257 -15.78 -12.68 21.95
CA LYS A 257 -17.03 -12.01 21.59
C LYS A 257 -16.83 -10.53 21.25
N GLY A 258 -15.59 -10.03 21.33
CA GLY A 258 -15.26 -8.63 21.12
C GLY A 258 -15.62 -7.75 22.33
N GLN A 259 -15.77 -8.34 23.52
CA GLN A 259 -16.15 -7.63 24.74
C GLN A 259 -14.94 -7.33 25.61
N THR A 260 -15.02 -6.22 26.34
CA THR A 260 -14.02 -5.76 27.32
C THR A 260 -14.72 -5.38 28.62
N ILE A 261 -14.01 -5.49 29.73
CA ILE A 261 -14.50 -5.08 31.07
C ILE A 261 -14.52 -3.55 31.15
N ILE A 262 -13.50 -2.91 30.60
CA ILE A 262 -13.40 -1.45 30.46
C ILE A 262 -13.77 -1.02 29.05
N ILE A 263 -14.26 0.21 28.89
CA ILE A 263 -14.47 0.78 27.56
C ILE A 263 -13.12 1.24 27.01
N ASN A 264 -12.62 0.55 26.00
CA ASN A 264 -11.37 0.96 25.35
C ASN A 264 -11.52 2.32 24.65
N PRO A 265 -10.48 3.17 24.69
CA PRO A 265 -10.41 4.35 23.85
C PRO A 265 -10.51 4.00 22.37
N LYS A 266 -11.04 4.91 21.56
CA LYS A 266 -11.12 4.73 20.10
C LYS A 266 -9.71 4.67 19.52
N LEU A 267 -9.50 3.82 18.51
CA LEU A 267 -8.18 3.70 17.87
C LEU A 267 -7.70 5.05 17.32
N ASP A 268 -8.61 5.86 16.80
CA ASP A 268 -8.32 7.22 16.31
C ASP A 268 -7.78 8.14 17.43
N SER A 269 -8.35 8.11 18.65
CA SER A 269 -7.80 8.86 19.79
C SER A 269 -6.45 8.34 20.26
N ILE A 270 -6.14 7.06 20.02
CA ILE A 270 -4.85 6.48 20.38
C ILE A 270 -3.79 6.89 19.35
N LEU A 271 -4.09 6.90 18.05
CA LEU A 271 -3.07 7.07 16.99
C LEU A 271 -3.07 8.44 16.32
N ASN A 272 -4.25 9.00 16.05
CA ASN A 272 -4.46 10.18 15.21
C ASN A 272 -4.51 11.50 15.99
N VAL A 273 -3.72 11.57 17.05
CA VAL A 273 -3.45 12.77 17.85
C VAL A 273 -1.94 12.89 18.09
N ASP A 274 -1.47 14.11 18.31
CA ASP A 274 -0.07 14.34 18.70
C ASP A 274 0.24 13.71 20.08
N GLN A 275 1.52 13.66 20.43
CA GLN A 275 1.94 12.97 21.65
C GLN A 275 1.41 13.65 22.92
N ASP A 276 1.35 14.98 22.95
CA ASP A 276 0.90 15.71 24.14
C ASP A 276 -0.59 15.45 24.39
N THR A 277 -1.41 15.59 23.34
CA THR A 277 -2.83 15.25 23.39
C THR A 277 -3.06 13.78 23.78
N PHE A 278 -2.30 12.84 23.20
CA PHE A 278 -2.38 11.43 23.59
C PHE A 278 -2.10 11.22 25.08
N LEU A 279 -1.05 11.86 25.60
CA LEU A 279 -0.62 11.67 26.98
C LEU A 279 -1.53 12.35 28.00
N THR A 280 -2.00 13.56 27.71
CA THR A 280 -2.87 14.33 28.61
C THR A 280 -4.30 13.83 28.57
N ASP A 281 -4.85 13.55 27.39
CA ASP A 281 -6.28 13.29 27.24
C ASP A 281 -6.64 11.81 27.30
N VAL A 282 -5.77 10.93 26.81
CA VAL A 282 -6.06 9.50 26.66
C VAL A 282 -5.32 8.69 27.71
N ALA A 283 -3.99 8.83 27.77
CA ALA A 283 -3.19 8.09 28.72
C ALA A 283 -3.25 8.69 30.12
N LYS A 284 -3.42 10.00 30.36
CA LYS A 284 -3.30 10.57 31.72
C LYS A 284 -1.91 10.33 32.32
N ALA A 285 -0.85 10.57 31.56
CA ALA A 285 0.54 10.32 31.94
C ALA A 285 1.44 11.49 31.52
N SER A 286 2.62 11.60 32.13
CA SER A 286 3.61 12.60 31.74
C SER A 286 4.41 12.18 30.50
N ALA A 287 5.01 13.14 29.81
CA ALA A 287 5.92 12.88 28.69
C ALA A 287 7.15 12.06 29.12
N GLU A 288 7.65 12.29 30.33
CA GLU A 288 8.80 11.58 30.88
C GLU A 288 8.48 10.10 31.13
N GLU A 289 7.31 9.81 31.72
CA GLU A 289 6.85 8.43 31.95
C GLU A 289 6.75 7.66 30.63
N TYR A 290 6.19 8.29 29.59
CA TYR A 290 6.04 7.65 28.29
C TYR A 290 7.38 7.45 27.57
N GLU A 291 8.29 8.42 27.65
CA GLU A 291 9.61 8.30 27.04
C GLU A 291 10.44 7.19 27.69
N VAL A 292 10.44 7.10 29.02
CA VAL A 292 11.09 6.00 29.75
C VAL A 292 10.46 4.67 29.35
N PHE A 293 9.12 4.61 29.30
CA PHE A 293 8.41 3.42 28.88
C PHE A 293 8.79 2.95 27.47
N ARG A 294 8.86 3.86 26.49
CA ARG A 294 9.25 3.52 25.12
C ARG A 294 10.65 2.90 25.05
N ARG A 295 11.60 3.42 25.84
CA ARG A 295 12.97 2.86 25.91
C ARG A 295 13.00 1.46 26.51
N LEU A 296 12.24 1.23 27.58
CA LEU A 296 12.11 -0.09 28.20
C LEU A 296 11.46 -1.08 27.24
N LEU A 297 10.35 -0.68 26.62
CA LEU A 297 9.60 -1.51 25.69
C LEU A 297 10.43 -1.90 24.45
N ALA A 298 11.21 -0.96 23.91
CA ALA A 298 12.12 -1.25 22.80
C ALA A 298 13.17 -2.32 23.17
N ARG A 299 13.70 -2.30 24.40
CA ARG A 299 14.64 -3.31 24.89
C ARG A 299 13.97 -4.67 25.06
N GLU A 300 12.78 -4.69 25.66
CA GLU A 300 12.00 -5.93 25.85
C GLU A 300 11.73 -6.63 24.51
N TRP A 301 11.35 -5.89 23.45
CA TRP A 301 11.12 -6.51 22.15
C TRP A 301 12.40 -6.99 21.47
N GLN A 302 13.52 -6.27 21.61
CA GLN A 302 14.80 -6.76 21.09
C GLN A 302 15.19 -8.08 21.76
N GLU A 303 14.93 -8.23 23.06
CA GLU A 303 15.18 -9.47 23.79
C GLU A 303 14.24 -10.60 23.31
N GLU A 304 12.95 -10.32 23.15
CA GLU A 304 11.97 -11.29 22.61
C GLU A 304 12.34 -11.76 21.19
N GLU A 305 12.70 -10.86 20.29
CA GLU A 305 13.10 -11.20 18.92
C GLU A 305 14.39 -12.05 18.88
N ARG A 306 15.37 -11.75 19.74
CA ARG A 306 16.61 -12.52 19.84
C ARG A 306 16.40 -13.92 20.37
N LEU A 307 15.57 -14.07 21.39
CA LEU A 307 15.24 -15.37 21.96
C LEU A 307 14.48 -16.24 20.94
N HIS A 308 13.56 -15.64 20.17
CA HIS A 308 12.73 -16.36 19.22
C HIS A 308 13.47 -16.76 17.93
N GLY A 309 14.50 -16.01 17.52
CA GLY A 309 15.33 -16.35 16.35
C GLY A 309 16.33 -17.49 16.58
N THR A 310 16.53 -17.92 17.84
CA THR A 310 17.54 -18.94 18.19
C THR A 310 16.95 -20.37 18.29
N VAL A 311 15.62 -20.53 18.35
CA VAL A 311 14.95 -21.82 18.63
C VAL A 311 14.70 -22.67 17.36
N GLU A 312 14.89 -22.12 16.15
CA GLU A 312 14.64 -22.82 14.86
C GLU A 312 15.85 -23.62 14.34
N ALA A 313 16.95 -23.75 15.11
CA ALA A 313 18.21 -24.34 14.64
C ALA A 313 18.53 -25.76 15.17
N ASP A 314 17.72 -26.32 16.07
CA ASP A 314 17.90 -27.69 16.57
C ASP A 314 16.71 -28.57 16.13
N SER A 315 16.71 -28.92 14.85
CA SER A 315 16.00 -30.09 14.35
C SER A 315 17.02 -30.92 13.58
N ASP A 316 17.95 -31.54 14.30
CA ASP A 316 18.75 -32.62 13.74
C ASP A 316 17.83 -33.84 13.56
N ASP A 317 17.58 -34.13 12.29
CA ASP A 317 17.24 -35.44 11.76
C ASP A 317 18.30 -36.45 12.25
N ASP A 318 17.89 -37.46 13.01
CA ASP A 318 18.60 -38.73 13.07
C ASP A 318 17.58 -39.82 12.73
N ASP A 319 17.49 -40.15 11.44
CA ASP A 319 16.90 -41.37 10.93
C ASP A 319 17.91 -42.07 10.00
N GLU A 320 17.93 -43.41 10.11
CA GLU A 320 18.70 -44.44 9.37
C GLU A 320 20.10 -44.75 9.93
N ASP A 321 20.37 -45.96 10.43
CA ASP A 321 20.67 -47.11 9.55
C ASP A 321 20.15 -48.47 10.04
N ALA A 322 19.70 -49.26 9.07
CA ALA A 322 19.39 -50.68 9.20
C ALA A 322 20.58 -51.58 8.82
N ALA A 323 20.62 -52.75 9.48
CA ALA A 323 21.16 -54.06 9.05
C ALA A 323 22.60 -54.49 9.46
N GLY A 324 22.64 -55.56 10.27
CA GLY A 324 23.49 -56.74 10.00
C GLY A 324 24.37 -57.28 11.13
N GLY A 325 24.09 -58.51 11.62
CA GLY A 325 25.16 -59.46 11.98
C GLY A 325 25.16 -60.14 13.37
N SER A 326 24.50 -61.31 13.46
CA SER A 326 24.86 -62.55 14.20
C SER A 326 25.25 -62.56 15.70
N GLY A 327 24.54 -63.40 16.48
CA GLY A 327 25.02 -63.96 17.75
C GLY A 327 23.99 -64.87 18.43
N GLN A 328 24.28 -66.18 18.48
CA GLN A 328 23.43 -67.26 19.01
C GLN A 328 23.37 -67.26 20.56
N HIS A 329 22.22 -67.60 21.17
CA HIS A 329 22.09 -68.72 22.13
C HIS A 329 20.67 -68.83 22.76
N THR A 330 20.09 -70.02 22.59
CA THR A 330 19.22 -70.82 23.50
C THR A 330 18.57 -70.18 24.74
N LEU A 331 17.26 -70.45 24.98
CA LEU A 331 16.75 -71.50 25.90
C LEU A 331 15.31 -71.20 26.44
N LYS A 332 14.38 -72.11 26.12
CA LYS A 332 13.23 -72.62 26.91
C LYS A 332 12.11 -71.70 27.48
N LYS A 333 10.88 -72.02 27.02
CA LYS A 333 9.66 -72.42 27.79
C LYS A 333 9.04 -71.41 28.78
N ASN A 334 7.82 -70.94 28.49
CA ASN A 334 6.54 -71.57 28.89
C ASN A 334 5.39 -70.54 28.88
N THR A 335 4.35 -70.82 28.10
CA THR A 335 2.96 -70.37 28.32
C THR A 335 2.38 -71.09 29.55
N PRO A 336 1.36 -70.51 30.22
CA PRO A 336 0.00 -70.93 29.91
C PRO A 336 -1.07 -69.81 29.98
N HIS A 337 -1.98 -69.82 29.01
CA HIS A 337 -3.42 -69.52 29.15
C HIS A 337 -4.11 -70.81 29.69
N PRO A 338 -5.41 -70.88 30.07
CA PRO A 338 -6.55 -69.94 29.86
C PRO A 338 -7.38 -69.73 31.17
N GLU A 339 -8.58 -69.13 31.29
CA GLU A 339 -9.88 -69.34 30.64
C GLU A 339 -10.90 -68.25 31.05
N HIS A 340 -11.90 -68.06 30.20
CA HIS A 340 -13.25 -67.60 30.55
C HIS A 340 -14.06 -68.79 31.11
N LEU A 341 -14.83 -68.60 32.19
CA LEU A 341 -16.20 -69.11 32.38
C LEU A 341 -16.79 -68.55 33.69
N GLU A 342 -17.99 -67.98 33.55
CA GLU A 342 -18.95 -67.40 34.53
C GLU A 342 -18.57 -66.13 35.31
#